data_AF-A0A356QE38-F1
#
_entry.id   AF-A0A356QE38-F1
#
_cell.length_a   1.000
_cell.length_b   1.000
_cell.length_c   1.000
_cell.angle_alpha   90.00
_cell.angle_beta   90.00
_cell.angle_gamma   90.00
#
_symmetry.space_group_name_H-M   'P 1'
#
loop_
_entity.id
_entity.type
_entity.pdbx_description
1 polymer ?
#
loop_
_entity_poly.entity_id
_entity_poly.type
_entity_poly.pdbx_seq_one_letter_code
_entity_poly.pdbx_strand_id
1 'polypeptide(L)' 'MAQAPLQVVWFKRDLRIHDHAPLANAAAAGPVLPLFA' A
#
# COMPACT_ATOMS: atom_id res chain seq x y z
N MET A 1 -7.55 2.94 21.53
CA MET A 1 -7.80 3.21 20.10
C MET A 1 -7.55 1.90 19.38
N ALA A 2 -8.52 1.35 18.65
CA ALA A 2 -8.32 0.09 17.93
C ALA A 2 -7.30 0.32 16.80
N GLN A 3 -6.28 -0.52 16.70
CA GLN A 3 -5.27 -0.43 15.65
C GLN A 3 -5.93 -0.82 14.31
N ALA A 4 -5.94 0.08 13.32
CA ALA A 4 -6.41 -0.25 11.99
C ALA A 4 -5.50 -1.34 11.35
N PRO A 5 -6.07 -2.30 10.61
CA PRO A 5 -5.28 -3.36 9.97
C PRO A 5 -4.29 -2.76 8.96
N LEU A 6 -3.02 -3.13 9.09
CA LEU A 6 -1.93 -2.67 8.21
C LEU A 6 -2.06 -3.33 6.84
N GLN A 7 -2.03 -2.52 5.78
CA GLN A 7 -2.06 -2.96 4.39
C GLN A 7 -0.65 -3.11 3.85
N VAL A 8 -0.32 -4.23 3.20
CA VAL A 8 1.00 -4.46 2.63
C VAL A 8 0.93 -4.32 1.12
N VAL A 9 1.79 -3.47 0.54
CA VAL A 9 1.89 -3.27 -0.91
C VAL A 9 3.28 -3.65 -1.39
N TRP A 10 3.38 -4.69 -2.21
CA TRP A 10 4.66 -5.10 -2.80
C TRP A 10 4.91 -4.37 -4.12
N PHE A 11 5.81 -3.42 -4.07
CA PHE A 11 6.40 -2.75 -5.23
C PHE A 11 7.38 -3.74 -5.88
N LYS A 12 6.95 -4.42 -6.93
CA LYS A 12 7.82 -5.32 -7.71
C LYS A 12 8.69 -4.49 -8.64
N ARG A 13 8.43 -4.54 -9.95
CA ARG A 13 9.04 -3.64 -10.94
C ARG A 13 8.28 -2.33 -11.11
N ASP A 14 7.11 -2.21 -10.49
CA ASP A 14 6.31 -0.99 -10.50
C ASP A 14 6.60 -0.18 -9.25
N LEU A 15 7.36 0.91 -9.41
CA LEU A 15 7.71 1.85 -8.35
C LEU A 15 6.85 3.12 -8.38
N ARG A 16 5.74 3.13 -9.14
CA ARG A 16 4.90 4.31 -9.32
C ARG A 16 4.06 4.56 -8.08
N ILE A 17 3.94 5.84 -7.72
CA ILE A 17 3.00 6.32 -6.68
C ILE A 17 1.73 6.95 -7.29
N HIS A 18 1.84 7.46 -8.51
CA HIS A 18 0.71 7.96 -9.30
C HIS A 18 0.17 6.84 -10.18
N ASP A 19 -1.15 6.78 -10.34
CA ASP A 19 -1.83 5.77 -11.16
C ASP A 19 -1.47 4.32 -10.75
N HIS A 20 -1.31 4.11 -9.44
CA HIS A 20 -0.97 2.81 -8.87
C HIS A 20 -2.16 2.24 -8.08
N ALA A 21 -3.04 1.51 -8.77
CA ALA A 21 -4.27 0.97 -8.21
C ALA A 21 -4.08 0.15 -6.90
N PRO A 22 -3.06 -0.71 -6.76
CA PRO A 22 -2.80 -1.41 -5.50
C PRO A 22 -2.52 -0.46 -4.32
N LEU A 23 -1.72 0.59 -4.54
CA LEU A 23 -1.43 1.58 -3.51
C LEU A 23 -2.67 2.40 -3.15
N ALA A 24 -3.45 2.82 -4.15
CA ALA A 24 -4.69 3.57 -3.92
C ALA A 24 -5.70 2.76 -3.09
N ASN A 25 -5.90 1.49 -3.43
CA ASN A 25 -6.81 0.60 -2.69
C ASN A 25 -6.34 0.36 -1.26
N ALA A 26 -5.04 0.13 -1.06
CA ALA A 26 -4.45 -0.04 0.27
C ALA A 26 -4.61 1.23 1.12
N ALA A 27 -4.33 2.41 0.56
CA ALA A 27 -4.45 3.68 1.27
C ALA A 27 -5.90 3.98 1.69
N ALA A 28 -6.90 3.53 0.91
CA ALA A 28 -8.31 3.64 1.28
C ALA A 28 -8.71 2.68 2.42
N ALA A 29 -8.03 1.53 2.54
CA ALA A 29 -8.32 0.52 3.56
C ALA A 29 -7.60 0.76 4.90
N GLY A 30 -6.52 1.56 4.91
CA GLY A 30 -5.83 1.93 6.14
C GLY A 30 -4.34 2.28 5.95
N PRO A 31 -3.56 2.24 7.06
CA PRO A 31 -2.11 2.46 7.00
C PRO A 31 -1.43 1.46 6.05
N VAL A 32 -0.46 1.92 5.27
CA VAL A 32 0.21 1.12 4.23
C VAL A 32 1.68 0.91 4.59
N LEU A 33 2.15 -0.34 4.47
CA LEU A 33 3.55 -0.72 4.49
C LEU A 33 3.98 -1.12 3.06
N PRO A 34 4.73 -0.25 2.35
CA PRO A 34 5.31 -0.58 1.07
C PRO A 34 6.54 -1.49 1.24
N LEU A 35 6.60 -2.59 0.48
CA LEU A 35 7.73 -3.52 0.44
C LEU A 35 8.35 -3.55 -0.95
N PHE A 36 9.67 -3.69 -1.03
CA PHE A 36 10.43 -3.90 -2.26
C PHE A 36 11.53 -4.93 -1.96
N ALA A 37 11.71 -5.90 -2.85
CA ALA A 37 12.68 -7.00 -2.74
C ALA A 37 13.14 -7.43 -4.14
#